data_AF-A0A6N6Z0Z0-F1
#
_entry.id   AF-A0A6N6Z0Z0-F1
#
_cell.length_a   1.000
_cell.length_b   1.000
_cell.length_c   1.000
_cell.angle_alpha   90.00
_cell.angle_beta   90.00
_cell.angle_gamma   90.00
#
_symmetry.space_group_name_H-M   'P 1'
#
loop_
_entity.id
_entity.type
_entity.pdbx_description
1 polymer ?
#
loop_
_entity_poly.entity_id
_entity_poly.type
_entity_poly.pdbx_seq_one_letter_code
_entity_poly.pdbx_strand_id
1 'polypeptide(L)'
;MAAAVLRLNADDQDRALFDRVTSQLDLQGTKLQYYNIDGMPEAVAEWATQVWLEVARQQQMPFALDFVNISQSLGLERLDAAGASTVALEDGFYQHRTFLHWSDGSQPPTILQTLGENQPFIAPELVPAGADWVLEVQPDYQPVLQAVNAIATNMMGEYGPQLIALQLDQERAPGFTIRELLELSRHRAVAWMTYHPDEPAIEWEPDMPAMTPFDITVRLLGAAETATQHEAQLREAAEGVMDANGWTVYHFASEGPVRPALLVSQQADGDLVFTTGSPEDIISHRAGAKLKDDADFQHLLHGRAPEGVALQYSSPEYEQIVTAYLHEAIAQQDAGTISPAAMEGVLNAFYQPMLRRKVTLQRLTADGWAYDEFGTSASGINLQFSSPVAVGLLAAMAIPAFQAVRVSSQAGAAEDNLKQIAQTGMRYNIENGVSSVDYPTLVDEGYLRPIEPVAGEDYSELVVYEDGGQLFVQFTDGTPVSWMY
;
A
#
# COMPACT_ATOMS: atom_id res chain seq x y z
N MET A 1 -5.17 -38.42 -0.33
CA MET A 1 -4.81 -39.14 -1.57
C MET A 1 -3.93 -38.28 -2.49
N ALA A 2 -4.24 -36.99 -2.73
CA ALA A 2 -3.41 -36.07 -3.53
C ALA A 2 -1.97 -35.86 -2.98
N ALA A 3 -1.82 -35.64 -1.66
CA ALA A 3 -0.50 -35.53 -1.00
C ALA A 3 0.38 -36.79 -1.17
N ALA A 4 -0.25 -37.98 -1.20
CA ALA A 4 0.46 -39.24 -1.37
C ALA A 4 0.96 -39.45 -2.81
N VAL A 5 0.30 -38.85 -3.80
CA VAL A 5 0.70 -38.93 -5.22
C VAL A 5 1.87 -37.98 -5.53
N LEU A 6 1.88 -36.77 -4.95
CA LEU A 6 3.00 -35.82 -5.07
C LEU A 6 4.29 -36.36 -4.44
N ARG A 7 4.22 -37.01 -3.27
CA ARG A 7 5.38 -37.64 -2.60
C ARG A 7 6.08 -38.72 -3.43
N LEU A 8 5.39 -39.40 -4.35
CA LEU A 8 5.94 -40.56 -5.07
C LEU A 8 6.91 -40.18 -6.20
N ASN A 9 6.86 -38.96 -6.73
CA ASN A 9 7.63 -38.53 -7.90
C ASN A 9 8.71 -37.46 -7.64
N ALA A 10 8.80 -36.95 -6.41
CA ALA A 10 9.81 -35.96 -6.00
C ALA A 10 11.14 -36.61 -5.60
N ASP A 11 12.25 -35.89 -5.78
CA ASP A 11 13.55 -36.28 -5.21
C ASP A 11 13.54 -36.17 -3.67
N ASP A 12 14.60 -36.64 -3.02
CA ASP A 12 14.63 -36.71 -1.55
C ASP A 12 14.69 -35.33 -0.87
N GLN A 13 15.18 -34.29 -1.56
CA GLN A 13 15.21 -32.92 -1.04
C GLN A 13 13.83 -32.28 -1.13
N ASP A 14 13.15 -32.41 -2.27
CA ASP A 14 11.78 -31.95 -2.47
C ASP A 14 10.80 -32.65 -1.53
N ARG A 15 11.01 -33.95 -1.24
CA ARG A 15 10.22 -34.67 -0.22
C ARG A 15 10.38 -34.07 1.16
N ALA A 16 11.60 -33.73 1.57
CA ALA A 16 11.85 -33.14 2.88
C ALA A 16 11.25 -31.72 2.98
N LEU A 17 11.32 -30.94 1.90
CA LEU A 17 10.71 -29.61 1.81
C LEU A 17 9.18 -29.68 1.81
N PHE A 18 8.60 -30.60 1.04
CA PHE A 18 7.17 -30.93 1.07
C PHE A 18 6.72 -31.29 2.49
N ASP A 19 7.44 -32.17 3.18
CA ASP A 19 7.09 -32.59 4.53
C ASP A 19 7.17 -31.43 5.53
N ARG A 20 8.19 -30.56 5.40
CA ARG A 20 8.30 -29.34 6.21
C ARG A 20 7.13 -28.39 6.00
N VAL A 21 6.86 -28.00 4.75
CA VAL A 21 5.76 -27.09 4.43
C VAL A 21 4.42 -27.66 4.86
N THR A 22 4.16 -28.93 4.52
CA THR A 22 2.89 -29.56 4.85
C THR A 22 2.70 -29.84 6.34
N SER A 23 3.77 -29.92 7.14
CA SER A 23 3.67 -29.98 8.60
C SER A 23 3.07 -28.72 9.23
N GLN A 24 3.13 -27.60 8.53
CA GLN A 24 2.52 -26.35 8.96
C GLN A 24 1.06 -26.26 8.54
N LEU A 25 0.60 -27.10 7.61
CA LEU A 25 -0.73 -27.04 6.99
C LEU A 25 -1.73 -28.04 7.58
N ASP A 26 -3.01 -27.80 7.33
CA ASP A 26 -4.08 -28.69 7.75
C ASP A 26 -4.33 -29.80 6.70
N LEU A 27 -3.67 -30.94 6.92
CA LEU A 27 -3.72 -32.10 5.99
C LEU A 27 -5.10 -32.77 5.90
N GLN A 28 -5.98 -32.53 6.86
CA GLN A 28 -7.36 -33.06 6.87
C GLN A 28 -8.35 -32.17 6.11
N GLY A 29 -7.85 -31.10 5.48
CA GLY A 29 -8.65 -30.14 4.74
C GLY A 29 -9.25 -30.67 3.43
N THR A 30 -10.19 -29.89 2.88
CA THR A 30 -10.82 -30.12 1.58
C THR A 30 -9.91 -29.78 0.41
N LYS A 31 -8.92 -28.90 0.62
CA LYS A 31 -7.90 -28.54 -0.37
C LYS A 31 -6.52 -28.50 0.28
N LEU A 32 -5.52 -28.95 -0.46
CA LEU A 32 -4.10 -28.86 -0.11
C LEU A 32 -3.32 -28.57 -1.38
N GLN A 33 -2.47 -27.55 -1.33
CA GLN A 33 -1.57 -27.14 -2.39
C GLN A 33 -0.16 -27.01 -1.84
N TYR A 34 0.81 -27.39 -2.66
CA TYR A 34 2.23 -27.23 -2.41
C TYR A 34 2.88 -26.76 -3.71
N TYR A 35 3.77 -25.79 -3.57
CA TYR A 35 4.56 -25.22 -4.64
C TYR A 35 6.01 -25.24 -4.20
N ASN A 36 6.85 -25.94 -4.97
CA ASN A 36 8.28 -25.69 -4.94
C ASN A 36 8.52 -24.44 -5.82
N ILE A 37 9.06 -23.38 -5.21
CA ILE A 37 9.33 -22.10 -5.86
C ILE A 37 10.83 -21.77 -5.84
N ASP A 38 11.68 -22.76 -5.55
CA ASP A 38 13.13 -22.58 -5.57
C ASP A 38 13.61 -22.04 -6.92
N GLY A 39 14.45 -21.02 -6.88
CA GLY A 39 14.91 -20.27 -8.06
C GLY A 39 13.86 -19.43 -8.79
N MET A 40 12.56 -19.53 -8.45
CA MET A 40 11.50 -18.74 -9.10
C MET A 40 11.66 -17.23 -8.85
N PRO A 41 11.94 -16.73 -7.63
CA PRO A 41 12.16 -15.30 -7.39
C PRO A 41 13.29 -14.71 -8.24
N GLU A 42 14.38 -15.46 -8.42
CA GLU A 42 15.51 -15.06 -9.28
C GLU A 42 15.08 -14.99 -10.75
N ALA A 43 14.44 -16.03 -11.27
CA ALA A 43 13.96 -16.06 -12.66
C ALA A 43 12.97 -14.92 -12.98
N VAL A 44 12.06 -14.59 -12.03
CA VAL A 44 11.14 -13.47 -12.18
C VAL A 44 11.89 -12.13 -12.18
N ALA A 45 12.88 -11.97 -11.30
CA ALA A 45 13.70 -10.77 -11.22
C ALA A 45 14.56 -10.56 -12.49
N GLU A 46 15.14 -11.63 -13.04
CA GLU A 46 15.86 -11.59 -14.31
C GLU A 46 14.94 -11.16 -15.45
N TRP A 47 13.76 -11.77 -15.55
CA TRP A 47 12.77 -11.40 -16.56
C TRP A 47 12.34 -9.94 -16.44
N ALA A 48 12.01 -9.48 -15.23
CA ALA A 48 11.61 -8.10 -14.97
C ALA A 48 12.72 -7.09 -15.34
N THR A 49 13.99 -7.44 -15.07
CA THR A 49 15.15 -6.64 -15.47
C THR A 49 15.24 -6.53 -16.99
N GLN A 50 15.05 -7.62 -17.73
CA GLN A 50 15.08 -7.58 -19.20
C GLN A 50 13.95 -6.72 -19.79
N VAL A 51 12.73 -6.86 -19.25
CA VAL A 51 11.58 -6.04 -19.67
C VAL A 51 11.87 -4.55 -19.41
N TRP A 52 12.38 -4.23 -18.22
CA TRP A 52 12.69 -2.85 -17.87
C TRP A 52 13.79 -2.24 -18.74
N LEU A 53 14.87 -2.98 -19.02
CA LEU A 53 15.95 -2.49 -19.87
C LEU A 53 15.47 -2.13 -21.27
N GLU A 54 14.52 -2.90 -21.82
CA GLU A 54 13.93 -2.56 -23.11
C GLU A 54 13.08 -1.28 -23.03
N VAL A 55 12.27 -1.12 -21.98
CA VAL A 55 11.50 0.12 -21.76
C VAL A 55 12.42 1.32 -21.57
N ALA A 56 13.43 1.21 -20.72
CA ALA A 56 14.40 2.27 -20.44
C ALA A 56 15.17 2.67 -21.70
N ARG A 57 15.53 1.72 -22.56
CA ARG A 57 16.18 1.97 -23.85
C ARG A 57 15.26 2.72 -24.82
N GLN A 58 13.99 2.33 -24.91
CA GLN A 58 13.00 2.98 -25.78
C GLN A 58 12.71 4.41 -25.33
N GLN A 59 12.66 4.64 -24.02
CA GLN A 59 12.33 5.91 -23.38
C GLN A 59 13.57 6.77 -23.06
N GLN A 60 14.77 6.34 -23.44
CA GLN A 60 16.05 7.03 -23.17
C GLN A 60 16.25 7.40 -21.68
N MET A 61 15.81 6.54 -20.77
CA MET A 61 15.84 6.85 -19.33
C MET A 61 17.28 6.86 -18.78
N PRO A 62 17.61 7.77 -17.86
CA PRO A 62 18.98 7.95 -17.37
C PRO A 62 19.44 6.89 -16.35
N PHE A 63 18.59 5.93 -15.98
CA PHE A 63 18.90 4.88 -15.01
C PHE A 63 18.36 3.52 -15.44
N ALA A 64 19.07 2.46 -15.03
CA ALA A 64 18.65 1.07 -15.20
C ALA A 64 18.27 0.50 -13.82
N LEU A 65 17.07 -0.07 -13.72
CA LEU A 65 16.67 -0.87 -12.56
C LEU A 65 17.22 -2.29 -12.74
N ASP A 66 17.86 -2.78 -11.69
CA ASP A 66 18.35 -4.16 -11.60
C ASP A 66 17.49 -4.90 -10.58
N PHE A 67 16.46 -5.60 -11.07
CA PHE A 67 15.53 -6.31 -10.20
C PHE A 67 16.15 -7.52 -9.54
N VAL A 68 17.25 -8.06 -10.08
CA VAL A 68 18.01 -9.14 -9.43
C VAL A 68 18.63 -8.62 -8.15
N ASN A 69 19.32 -7.49 -8.21
CA ASN A 69 19.89 -6.83 -7.03
C ASN A 69 18.81 -6.36 -6.03
N ILE A 70 17.66 -5.88 -6.52
CA ILE A 70 16.52 -5.52 -5.65
C ILE A 70 15.97 -6.75 -4.95
N SER A 71 15.74 -7.85 -5.68
CA SER A 71 15.26 -9.13 -5.15
C SER A 71 16.17 -9.66 -4.04
N GLN A 72 17.49 -9.63 -4.29
CA GLN A 72 18.52 -9.99 -3.32
C GLN A 72 18.53 -9.09 -2.09
N SER A 73 18.39 -7.77 -2.28
CA SER A 73 18.35 -6.82 -1.15
C SER A 73 17.12 -7.04 -0.26
N LEU A 74 16.01 -7.49 -0.85
CA LEU A 74 14.77 -7.83 -0.15
C LEU A 74 14.77 -9.27 0.42
N GLY A 75 15.77 -10.09 0.08
CA GLY A 75 15.91 -11.47 0.53
C GLY A 75 14.91 -12.44 -0.11
N LEU A 76 14.32 -12.09 -1.26
CA LEU A 76 13.27 -12.89 -1.91
C LEU A 76 13.80 -14.20 -2.49
N GLU A 77 15.07 -14.23 -2.90
CA GLU A 77 15.78 -15.42 -3.40
C GLU A 77 15.83 -16.56 -2.38
N ARG A 78 15.59 -16.25 -1.11
CA ARG A 78 15.58 -17.24 -0.03
C ARG A 78 14.28 -18.03 0.01
N LEU A 79 13.22 -17.55 -0.63
CA LEU A 79 11.93 -18.26 -0.70
C LEU A 79 12.04 -19.45 -1.67
N ASP A 80 11.80 -20.65 -1.17
CA ASP A 80 12.01 -21.91 -1.87
C ASP A 80 10.75 -22.80 -1.90
N ALA A 81 9.79 -22.58 -1.00
CA ALA A 81 8.50 -23.26 -1.07
C ALA A 81 7.33 -22.46 -0.50
N ALA A 82 6.14 -22.77 -1.01
CA ALA A 82 4.88 -22.28 -0.49
C ALA A 82 3.89 -23.43 -0.38
N GLY A 83 2.95 -23.31 0.57
CA GLY A 83 1.86 -24.26 0.68
C GLY A 83 0.61 -23.60 1.22
N ALA A 84 -0.53 -24.18 0.87
CA ALA A 84 -1.82 -23.70 1.33
C ALA A 84 -2.77 -24.87 1.59
N SER A 85 -3.62 -24.72 2.60
CA SER A 85 -4.68 -25.68 2.93
C SER A 85 -5.98 -24.98 3.25
N THR A 86 -7.08 -25.63 2.92
CA THR A 86 -8.43 -25.19 3.27
C THR A 86 -9.14 -26.28 4.04
N VAL A 87 -9.70 -25.96 5.20
CA VAL A 87 -10.55 -26.86 6.01
C VAL A 87 -11.96 -26.30 6.01
N ALA A 88 -12.96 -27.16 5.79
CA ALA A 88 -14.35 -26.78 5.98
C ALA A 88 -14.68 -26.73 7.48
N LEU A 89 -15.27 -25.63 7.91
CA LEU A 89 -15.85 -25.43 9.22
C LEU A 89 -17.36 -25.74 9.17
N GLU A 90 -18.03 -25.67 10.32
CA GLU A 90 -19.48 -25.77 10.39
C GLU A 90 -20.17 -24.66 9.57
N ASP A 91 -21.43 -24.87 9.18
CA ASP A 91 -22.26 -23.91 8.45
C ASP A 91 -21.76 -23.44 7.06
N GLY A 92 -20.82 -24.16 6.44
CA GLY A 92 -20.34 -23.86 5.09
C GLY A 92 -19.25 -22.79 5.02
N PHE A 93 -18.59 -22.50 6.15
CA PHE A 93 -17.43 -21.61 6.23
C PHE A 93 -16.13 -22.39 6.12
N TYR A 94 -15.02 -21.66 5.97
CA TYR A 94 -13.70 -22.24 5.79
C TYR A 94 -12.66 -21.62 6.72
N GLN A 95 -11.63 -22.41 6.98
CA GLN A 95 -10.34 -21.95 7.47
C GLN A 95 -9.34 -22.11 6.31
N HIS A 96 -8.57 -21.05 6.05
CA HIS A 96 -7.41 -21.12 5.17
C HIS A 96 -6.14 -21.01 5.99
N ARG A 97 -5.13 -21.77 5.58
CA ARG A 97 -3.77 -21.56 6.04
C ARG A 97 -2.85 -21.48 4.83
N THR A 98 -1.98 -20.49 4.83
CA THR A 98 -0.88 -20.33 3.89
C THR A 98 0.42 -20.35 4.67
N PHE A 99 1.43 -20.99 4.10
CA PHE A 99 2.78 -21.02 4.64
C PHE A 99 3.78 -20.71 3.53
N LEU A 100 4.64 -19.72 3.75
CA LEU A 100 5.81 -19.45 2.92
C LEU A 100 7.04 -19.92 3.67
N HIS A 101 7.82 -20.80 3.07
CA HIS A 101 9.07 -21.30 3.60
C HIS A 101 10.25 -20.49 3.02
N TRP A 102 11.31 -20.35 3.80
CA TRP A 102 12.58 -19.83 3.33
C TRP A 102 13.74 -20.74 3.71
N SER A 103 14.75 -20.76 2.85
CA SER A 103 15.97 -21.51 3.06
C SER A 103 16.83 -20.93 4.20
N ASP A 104 17.61 -21.81 4.83
CA ASP A 104 18.62 -21.55 5.88
C ASP A 104 18.11 -21.22 7.30
N GLY A 105 16.81 -20.99 7.54
CA GLY A 105 16.21 -20.91 8.90
C GLY A 105 16.85 -19.92 9.89
N SER A 106 17.79 -19.08 9.43
CA SER A 106 18.65 -18.24 10.25
C SER A 106 17.96 -16.90 10.54
N GLN A 107 17.31 -16.32 9.52
CA GLN A 107 16.51 -15.09 9.59
C GLN A 107 15.46 -15.07 8.47
N PRO A 108 14.29 -14.42 8.64
CA PRO A 108 13.35 -14.18 7.54
C PRO A 108 13.98 -13.35 6.41
N PRO A 109 13.48 -13.46 5.16
CA PRO A 109 13.71 -12.46 4.10
C PRO A 109 13.56 -11.03 4.61
N THR A 110 14.41 -10.09 4.18
CA THR A 110 14.41 -8.69 4.63
C THR A 110 13.02 -8.07 4.60
N ILE A 111 12.24 -8.35 3.56
CA ILE A 111 10.87 -7.86 3.43
C ILE A 111 9.94 -8.42 4.51
N LEU A 112 10.11 -9.68 4.91
CA LEU A 112 9.31 -10.32 5.97
C LEU A 112 9.77 -9.94 7.38
N GLN A 113 11.01 -9.43 7.55
CA GLN A 113 11.45 -8.85 8.81
C GLN A 113 10.63 -7.60 9.18
N THR A 114 10.01 -6.94 8.20
CA THR A 114 9.14 -5.79 8.47
C THR A 114 7.88 -6.11 9.23
N LEU A 115 7.52 -7.40 9.35
CA LEU A 115 6.41 -7.83 10.19
C LEU A 115 6.71 -7.67 11.69
N GLY A 116 7.98 -7.51 12.07
CA GLY A 116 8.43 -7.48 13.45
C GLY A 116 8.60 -8.88 14.04
N GLU A 117 8.35 -9.01 15.35
CA GLU A 117 8.52 -10.25 16.10
C GLU A 117 7.19 -10.78 16.62
N ASN A 118 7.09 -12.09 16.83
CA ASN A 118 5.89 -12.65 17.45
C ASN A 118 5.75 -12.15 18.89
N GLN A 119 4.58 -11.61 19.22
CA GLN A 119 4.24 -11.19 20.59
C GLN A 119 2.81 -11.61 20.96
N PRO A 120 2.50 -11.79 22.25
CA PRO A 120 1.14 -12.06 22.70
C PRO A 120 0.21 -10.91 22.34
N PHE A 121 -0.88 -11.16 21.62
CA PHE A 121 -1.82 -10.12 21.16
C PHE A 121 -2.48 -9.37 22.32
N ILE A 122 -2.69 -8.06 22.17
CA ILE A 122 -3.28 -7.18 23.20
C ILE A 122 -4.59 -6.55 22.78
N ALA A 123 -4.88 -6.52 21.47
CA ALA A 123 -6.12 -6.03 20.91
C ALA A 123 -7.35 -6.66 21.57
N PRO A 124 -7.38 -7.98 21.91
CA PRO A 124 -8.49 -8.57 22.66
C PRO A 124 -8.84 -7.84 23.95
N GLU A 125 -7.84 -7.30 24.67
CA GLU A 125 -8.03 -6.62 25.95
C GLU A 125 -8.26 -5.11 25.80
N LEU A 126 -7.79 -4.54 24.69
CA LEU A 126 -7.73 -3.10 24.47
C LEU A 126 -8.94 -2.59 23.69
N VAL A 127 -9.38 -3.34 22.69
CA VAL A 127 -10.38 -2.89 21.71
C VAL A 127 -11.80 -3.12 22.23
N PRO A 128 -12.76 -2.21 21.99
CA PRO A 128 -14.16 -2.40 22.34
C PRO A 128 -14.79 -3.62 21.64
N ALA A 129 -15.73 -4.30 22.30
CA ALA A 129 -16.41 -5.47 21.72
C ALA A 129 -17.19 -5.18 20.41
N GLY A 130 -17.64 -3.93 20.23
CA GLY A 130 -18.41 -3.50 19.05
C GLY A 130 -17.58 -3.10 17.83
N ALA A 131 -16.25 -3.28 17.85
CA ALA A 131 -15.43 -2.92 16.70
C ALA A 131 -15.77 -3.78 15.47
N ASP A 132 -15.90 -3.13 14.32
CA ASP A 132 -16.17 -3.74 13.03
C ASP A 132 -14.90 -4.13 12.29
N TRP A 133 -13.80 -3.45 12.56
CA TRP A 133 -12.49 -3.79 12.04
C TRP A 133 -11.43 -3.55 13.11
N VAL A 134 -10.45 -4.44 13.19
CA VAL A 134 -9.33 -4.35 14.11
C VAL A 134 -8.08 -4.80 13.40
N LEU A 135 -6.99 -4.08 13.61
CA LEU A 135 -5.66 -4.44 13.17
C LEU A 135 -4.68 -4.22 14.32
N GLU A 136 -3.88 -5.23 14.59
CA GLU A 136 -2.75 -5.14 15.50
C GLU A 136 -1.48 -5.55 14.77
N VAL A 137 -0.48 -4.67 14.80
CA VAL A 137 0.82 -4.87 14.16
C VAL A 137 1.93 -4.16 14.94
N GLN A 138 3.16 -4.60 14.78
CA GLN A 138 4.34 -3.85 15.20
C GLN A 138 5.42 -3.94 14.11
N PRO A 139 5.28 -3.18 13.01
CA PRO A 139 6.19 -3.30 11.91
C PRO A 139 7.58 -2.74 12.24
N ASP A 140 8.61 -3.31 11.62
CA ASP A 140 9.97 -2.75 11.64
C ASP A 140 10.45 -2.45 10.23
N TYR A 141 10.37 -1.20 9.80
CA TYR A 141 10.78 -0.82 8.45
C TYR A 141 12.29 -0.59 8.30
N GLN A 142 13.09 -0.68 9.38
CA GLN A 142 14.54 -0.45 9.30
C GLN A 142 15.25 -1.39 8.30
N PRO A 143 14.97 -2.71 8.26
CA PRO A 143 15.57 -3.60 7.26
C PRO A 143 15.27 -3.18 5.81
N VAL A 144 14.05 -2.70 5.54
CA VAL A 144 13.67 -2.22 4.21
C VAL A 144 14.32 -0.88 3.89
N LEU A 145 14.42 0.05 4.84
CA LEU A 145 15.16 1.30 4.62
C LEU A 145 16.63 1.05 4.32
N GLN A 146 17.25 0.05 4.97
CA GLN A 146 18.62 -0.37 4.66
C GLN A 146 18.72 -0.95 3.25
N ALA A 147 17.78 -1.82 2.85
CA ALA A 147 17.72 -2.35 1.49
C ALA A 147 17.52 -1.24 0.45
N VAL A 148 16.62 -0.28 0.68
CA VAL A 148 16.37 0.86 -0.20
C VAL A 148 17.62 1.74 -0.33
N ASN A 149 18.34 1.99 0.77
CA ASN A 149 19.62 2.71 0.72
C ASN A 149 20.71 1.96 -0.07
N ALA A 150 20.78 0.63 0.07
CA ALA A 150 21.71 -0.20 -0.69
C ALA A 150 21.40 -0.15 -2.19
N ILE A 151 20.12 -0.29 -2.56
CA ILE A 151 19.64 -0.17 -3.94
C ILE A 151 19.99 1.21 -4.51
N ALA A 152 19.68 2.29 -3.77
CA ALA A 152 19.98 3.65 -4.22
C ALA A 152 21.48 3.91 -4.35
N THR A 153 22.31 3.33 -3.47
CA THR A 153 23.77 3.40 -3.58
C THR A 153 24.27 2.72 -4.85
N ASN A 154 23.74 1.55 -5.19
CA ASN A 154 24.10 0.83 -6.40
C ASN A 154 23.69 1.58 -7.67
N MET A 155 22.54 2.27 -7.64
CA MET A 155 22.02 3.00 -8.79
C MET A 155 22.68 4.37 -9.00
N MET A 156 22.92 5.12 -7.92
CA MET A 156 23.28 6.55 -7.96
C MET A 156 24.58 6.87 -7.23
N GLY A 157 25.32 5.87 -6.74
CA GLY A 157 26.50 6.07 -5.90
C GLY A 157 26.17 6.78 -4.60
N GLU A 158 27.10 7.60 -4.10
CA GLU A 158 26.94 8.33 -2.83
C GLU A 158 25.76 9.32 -2.81
N TYR A 159 25.24 9.70 -3.98
CA TYR A 159 24.11 10.61 -4.10
C TYR A 159 22.77 9.96 -3.76
N GLY A 160 22.63 8.64 -3.96
CA GLY A 160 21.37 7.93 -3.76
C GLY A 160 20.84 7.99 -2.31
N PRO A 161 21.64 7.59 -1.31
CA PRO A 161 21.26 7.71 0.10
C PRO A 161 20.98 9.16 0.55
N GLN A 162 21.65 10.15 -0.05
CA GLN A 162 21.40 11.56 0.26
C GLN A 162 20.01 12.01 -0.20
N LEU A 163 19.56 11.57 -1.38
CA LEU A 163 18.21 11.83 -1.86
C LEU A 163 17.15 11.17 -0.95
N ILE A 164 17.39 9.93 -0.51
CA ILE A 164 16.48 9.26 0.43
C ILE A 164 16.42 10.04 1.74
N ALA A 165 17.57 10.44 2.30
CA ALA A 165 17.61 11.24 3.52
C ALA A 165 16.83 12.55 3.38
N LEU A 166 16.98 13.24 2.24
CA LEU A 166 16.23 14.46 1.96
C LEU A 166 14.72 14.22 1.95
N GLN A 167 14.24 13.11 1.35
CA GLN A 167 12.82 12.76 1.36
C GLN A 167 12.35 12.41 2.79
N LEU A 168 13.16 11.68 3.54
CA LEU A 168 12.84 11.28 4.92
C LEU A 168 12.70 12.49 5.87
N ASP A 169 13.45 13.55 5.61
CA ASP A 169 13.46 14.77 6.42
C ASP A 169 12.39 15.79 5.97
N GLN A 170 11.58 15.47 4.95
CA GLN A 170 10.42 16.29 4.59
C GLN A 170 9.32 16.16 5.64
N GLU A 171 8.78 17.30 6.05
CA GLU A 171 7.59 17.39 6.90
C GLU A 171 6.35 16.92 6.13
N ARG A 172 5.56 16.02 6.74
CA ARG A 172 4.32 15.45 6.16
C ARG A 172 3.08 15.72 7.01
N ALA A 173 3.27 16.03 8.28
CA ALA A 173 2.23 16.46 9.19
C ALA A 173 2.81 17.50 10.15
N PRO A 174 1.99 18.32 10.84
CA PRO A 174 2.48 19.39 11.70
C PRO A 174 3.48 18.89 12.75
N GLY A 175 4.76 19.23 12.58
CA GLY A 175 5.84 18.79 13.45
C GLY A 175 6.37 17.38 13.18
N PHE A 176 5.92 16.66 12.15
CA PHE A 176 6.37 15.29 11.86
C PHE A 176 6.95 15.15 10.45
N THR A 177 8.21 14.70 10.40
CA THR A 177 8.89 14.23 9.19
C THR A 177 8.52 12.79 8.84
N ILE A 178 8.75 12.35 7.60
CA ILE A 178 8.59 10.93 7.22
C ILE A 178 9.42 10.03 8.14
N ARG A 179 10.65 10.45 8.48
CA ARG A 179 11.53 9.72 9.40
C ARG A 179 10.87 9.50 10.76
N GLU A 180 10.29 10.53 11.34
CA GLU A 180 9.61 10.42 12.64
C GLU A 180 8.35 9.57 12.56
N LEU A 181 7.60 9.62 11.46
CA LEU A 181 6.46 8.72 11.21
C LEU A 181 6.92 7.26 11.10
N LEU A 182 8.08 7.00 10.49
CA LEU A 182 8.66 5.67 10.42
C LEU A 182 9.16 5.21 11.80
N GLU A 183 9.75 6.08 12.61
CA GLU A 183 10.10 5.72 14.00
C GLU A 183 8.86 5.45 14.85
N LEU A 184 7.78 6.22 14.68
CA LEU A 184 6.49 5.96 15.33
C LEU A 184 5.92 4.58 14.96
N SER A 185 6.12 4.13 13.71
CA SER A 185 5.64 2.82 13.28
C SER A 185 6.33 1.63 13.97
N ARG A 186 7.48 1.85 14.63
CA ARG A 186 8.17 0.82 15.43
C ARG A 186 7.44 0.53 16.74
N HIS A 187 6.58 1.45 17.18
CA HIS A 187 5.67 1.20 18.28
C HIS A 187 4.58 0.24 17.84
N ARG A 188 4.15 -0.58 18.78
CA ARG A 188 3.02 -1.48 18.56
C ARG A 188 1.76 -0.67 18.34
N ALA A 189 1.12 -0.88 17.20
CA ALA A 189 -0.08 -0.20 16.78
C ALA A 189 -1.28 -1.13 16.93
N VAL A 190 -2.32 -0.64 17.62
CA VAL A 190 -3.65 -1.25 17.62
C VAL A 190 -4.60 -0.23 17.00
N ALA A 191 -5.12 -0.56 15.83
CA ALA A 191 -6.14 0.22 15.14
C ALA A 191 -7.48 -0.50 15.19
N TRP A 192 -8.56 0.25 15.33
CA TRP A 192 -9.90 -0.29 15.16
C TRP A 192 -10.84 0.73 14.55
N MET A 193 -11.92 0.23 13.96
CA MET A 193 -12.98 1.04 13.39
C MET A 193 -14.34 0.54 13.85
N THR A 194 -15.26 1.48 14.05
CA THR A 194 -16.66 1.21 14.42
C THR A 194 -17.57 1.99 13.49
N TYR A 195 -18.56 1.34 12.89
CA TYR A 195 -19.57 2.01 12.07
C TYR A 195 -20.77 2.50 12.88
N HIS A 196 -21.37 3.58 12.41
CA HIS A 196 -22.57 4.18 12.97
C HIS A 196 -23.69 4.19 11.92
N PRO A 197 -24.31 3.03 11.62
CA PRO A 197 -25.32 2.91 10.56
C PRO A 197 -26.61 3.69 10.83
N ASP A 198 -26.84 4.05 12.09
CA ASP A 198 -27.99 4.87 12.50
C ASP A 198 -27.78 6.37 12.26
N GLU A 199 -26.56 6.79 11.90
CA GLU A 199 -26.21 8.16 11.59
C GLU A 199 -26.35 8.46 10.09
N PRO A 200 -26.66 9.73 9.72
CA PRO A 200 -26.79 10.10 8.32
C PRO A 200 -25.47 9.90 7.57
N ALA A 201 -25.56 9.33 6.36
CA ALA A 201 -24.40 9.09 5.52
C ALA A 201 -23.58 10.37 5.31
N ILE A 202 -22.26 10.19 5.29
CA ILE A 202 -21.27 11.23 5.11
C ILE A 202 -20.93 11.34 3.62
N GLU A 203 -21.05 12.54 3.06
CA GLU A 203 -20.45 12.90 1.78
C GLU A 203 -19.10 13.58 2.04
N TRP A 204 -18.00 12.94 1.64
CA TRP A 204 -16.65 13.49 1.79
C TRP A 204 -16.28 14.47 0.68
N GLU A 205 -16.63 14.12 -0.55
CA GLU A 205 -16.42 14.94 -1.75
C GLU A 205 -17.63 14.83 -2.66
N PRO A 206 -17.92 15.85 -3.51
CA PRO A 206 -19.10 15.86 -4.38
C PRO A 206 -19.21 14.65 -5.31
N ASP A 207 -18.08 14.05 -5.69
CA ASP A 207 -17.99 12.93 -6.62
C ASP A 207 -17.80 11.57 -5.91
N MET A 208 -17.71 11.56 -4.57
CA MET A 208 -17.59 10.32 -3.80
C MET A 208 -18.96 9.84 -3.30
N PRO A 209 -19.22 8.51 -3.29
CA PRO A 209 -20.42 7.97 -2.68
C PRO A 209 -20.60 8.42 -1.24
N ALA A 210 -21.85 8.68 -0.86
CA ALA A 210 -22.20 8.82 0.53
C ALA A 210 -21.84 7.53 1.29
N MET A 211 -21.05 7.66 2.35
CA MET A 211 -20.55 6.54 3.14
C MET A 211 -21.26 6.46 4.48
N THR A 212 -21.44 5.24 5.00
CA THR A 212 -21.86 5.04 6.38
C THR A 212 -20.84 5.68 7.32
N PRO A 213 -21.27 6.50 8.30
CA PRO A 213 -20.34 7.12 9.23
C PRO A 213 -19.55 6.09 10.02
N PHE A 214 -18.31 6.41 10.33
CA PHE A 214 -17.42 5.54 11.09
C PHE A 214 -16.43 6.34 11.91
N ASP A 215 -16.01 5.75 13.01
CA ASP A 215 -14.87 6.21 13.79
C ASP A 215 -13.70 5.29 13.58
N ILE A 216 -12.54 5.84 13.24
CA ILE A 216 -11.26 5.13 13.26
C ILE A 216 -10.45 5.59 14.45
N THR A 217 -9.84 4.65 15.15
CA THR A 217 -8.90 4.93 16.23
C THR A 217 -7.62 4.12 16.01
N VAL A 218 -6.48 4.79 16.15
CA VAL A 218 -5.15 4.19 16.10
C VAL A 218 -4.44 4.50 17.41
N ARG A 219 -4.06 3.47 18.17
CA ARG A 219 -3.30 3.59 19.41
C ARG A 219 -1.90 3.04 19.22
N LEU A 220 -0.90 3.89 19.41
CA LEU A 220 0.52 3.55 19.43
C LEU A 220 0.97 3.44 20.89
N LEU A 221 1.41 2.24 21.28
CA LEU A 221 1.81 1.99 22.65
C LEU A 221 3.16 2.61 22.98
N GLY A 222 3.24 3.34 24.10
CA GLY A 222 4.50 3.95 24.56
C GLY A 222 5.07 5.04 23.66
N ALA A 223 4.27 5.64 22.76
CA ALA A 223 4.70 6.62 21.76
C ALA A 223 4.46 8.10 22.15
N ALA A 224 4.02 8.39 23.37
CA ALA A 224 3.68 9.74 23.83
C ALA A 224 4.89 10.69 23.86
N GLU A 225 6.10 10.17 24.10
CA GLU A 225 7.32 10.98 24.13
C GLU A 225 7.54 11.71 22.80
N THR A 226 7.32 11.03 21.68
CA THR A 226 7.46 11.62 20.33
C THR A 226 6.50 12.79 20.13
N ALA A 227 5.24 12.67 20.58
CA ALA A 227 4.29 13.77 20.52
C ALA A 227 4.67 14.93 21.47
N THR A 228 5.23 14.60 22.64
CA THR A 228 5.68 15.61 23.62
C THR A 228 6.83 16.47 23.08
N GLN A 229 7.71 15.90 22.24
CA GLN A 229 8.80 16.65 21.59
C GLN A 229 8.28 17.73 20.63
N HIS A 230 7.07 17.54 20.08
CA HIS A 230 6.42 18.44 19.12
C HIS A 230 5.25 19.22 19.73
N GLU A 231 5.19 19.34 21.07
CA GLU A 231 4.07 19.97 21.77
C GLU A 231 3.79 21.40 21.26
N ALA A 232 4.83 22.20 21.00
CA ALA A 232 4.65 23.58 20.55
C ALA A 232 3.94 23.64 19.17
N GLN A 233 4.38 22.83 18.22
CA GLN A 233 3.81 22.73 16.88
C GLN A 233 2.38 22.16 16.93
N LEU A 234 2.15 21.14 17.76
CA LEU A 234 0.83 20.57 17.95
C LEU A 234 -0.15 21.58 18.55
N ARG A 235 0.28 22.38 19.53
CA ARG A 235 -0.55 23.45 20.12
C ARG A 235 -0.86 24.58 19.13
N GLU A 236 0.09 24.89 18.25
CA GLU A 236 -0.11 25.90 17.20
C GLU A 236 -1.08 25.42 16.11
N ALA A 237 -1.00 24.14 15.73
CA ALA A 237 -1.86 23.54 14.72
C ALA A 237 -3.26 23.16 15.21
N ALA A 238 -3.43 22.92 16.52
CA ALA A 238 -4.71 22.53 17.09
C ALA A 238 -5.69 23.71 17.20
N GLU A 239 -6.96 23.47 16.89
CA GLU A 239 -8.05 24.44 17.15
C GLU A 239 -8.37 24.54 18.65
N GLY A 240 -8.09 23.47 19.40
CA GLY A 240 -8.35 23.39 20.82
C GLY A 240 -7.50 22.32 21.49
N VAL A 241 -7.09 22.61 22.73
CA VAL A 241 -6.35 21.67 23.57
C VAL A 241 -7.02 21.57 24.93
N MET A 242 -7.22 20.36 25.42
CA MET A 242 -7.75 20.12 26.76
C MET A 242 -7.00 19.01 27.48
N ASP A 243 -6.99 19.07 28.81
CA ASP A 243 -6.48 17.99 29.66
C ASP A 243 -7.64 17.28 30.34
N ALA A 244 -7.74 15.96 30.17
CA ALA A 244 -8.83 15.15 30.70
C ALA A 244 -8.34 13.77 31.12
N ASN A 245 -8.58 13.37 32.38
CA ASN A 245 -8.32 12.02 32.90
C ASN A 245 -6.90 11.47 32.63
N GLY A 246 -5.88 12.34 32.69
CA GLY A 246 -4.49 11.97 32.42
C GLY A 246 -4.12 11.91 30.94
N TRP A 247 -4.90 12.54 30.07
CA TRP A 247 -4.61 12.74 28.65
C TRP A 247 -4.57 14.23 28.33
N THR A 248 -3.65 14.64 27.46
CA THR A 248 -3.77 15.90 26.71
C THR A 248 -4.38 15.61 25.35
N VAL A 249 -5.49 16.26 25.03
CA VAL A 249 -6.25 16.08 23.81
C VAL A 249 -6.09 17.31 22.92
N TYR A 250 -5.61 17.10 21.69
CA TYR A 250 -5.48 18.11 20.65
C TYR A 250 -6.57 17.87 19.61
N HIS A 251 -7.38 18.90 19.33
CA HIS A 251 -8.39 18.87 18.27
C HIS A 251 -7.88 19.59 17.04
N PHE A 252 -8.03 18.97 15.88
CA PHE A 252 -7.62 19.57 14.61
C PHE A 252 -8.82 19.92 13.75
N ALA A 253 -8.67 21.01 13.01
CA ALA A 253 -9.59 21.39 11.95
C ALA A 253 -9.63 20.28 10.88
N SER A 254 -10.79 20.07 10.29
CA SER A 254 -10.97 19.19 9.14
C SER A 254 -12.01 19.83 8.23
N GLU A 255 -11.75 19.79 6.92
CA GLU A 255 -12.71 20.27 5.90
C GLU A 255 -13.88 19.29 5.73
N GLY A 256 -13.75 18.07 6.25
CA GLY A 256 -14.78 17.02 6.23
C GLY A 256 -15.56 16.89 7.55
N PRO A 257 -16.55 15.99 7.59
CA PRO A 257 -17.41 15.81 8.76
C PRO A 257 -16.74 15.12 9.95
N VAL A 258 -15.57 14.51 9.74
CA VAL A 258 -14.76 13.95 10.83
C VAL A 258 -14.01 15.05 11.57
N ARG A 259 -13.88 14.90 12.89
CA ARG A 259 -13.11 15.82 13.74
C ARG A 259 -11.95 15.07 14.36
N PRO A 260 -10.79 15.03 13.68
CA PRO A 260 -9.64 14.29 14.18
C PRO A 260 -9.14 14.87 15.50
N ALA A 261 -8.77 13.98 16.41
CA ALA A 261 -8.17 14.29 17.69
C ALA A 261 -6.94 13.42 17.94
N LEU A 262 -5.93 14.03 18.57
CA LEU A 262 -4.74 13.34 19.07
C LEU A 262 -4.77 13.38 20.59
N LEU A 263 -4.70 12.22 21.24
CA LEU A 263 -4.62 12.10 22.68
C LEU A 263 -3.22 11.62 23.06
N VAL A 264 -2.54 12.37 23.91
CA VAL A 264 -1.21 12.06 24.44
C VAL A 264 -1.35 11.67 25.91
N SER A 265 -0.97 10.44 26.26
CA SER A 265 -1.07 9.97 27.65
C SER A 265 -0.05 10.67 28.52
N GLN A 266 -0.49 11.18 29.67
CA GLN A 266 0.36 11.69 30.75
C GLN A 266 0.66 10.60 31.79
N GLN A 267 0.17 9.38 31.58
CA GLN A 267 0.36 8.26 32.49
C GLN A 267 1.63 7.46 32.14
N ALA A 268 2.00 6.52 33.00
CA ALA A 268 3.21 5.70 32.82
C ALA A 268 3.15 4.74 31.62
N ASP A 269 1.96 4.52 31.03
CA ASP A 269 1.82 3.74 29.79
C ASP A 269 2.41 4.47 28.58
N GLY A 270 2.37 5.81 28.60
CA GLY A 270 2.99 6.65 27.57
C GLY A 270 2.37 6.48 26.20
N ASP A 271 1.07 6.19 26.09
CA ASP A 271 0.44 5.93 24.80
C ASP A 271 0.10 7.19 24.01
N LEU A 272 0.11 7.05 22.69
CA LEU A 272 -0.38 8.05 21.74
C LEU A 272 -1.60 7.49 21.01
N VAL A 273 -2.70 8.25 20.94
CA VAL A 273 -3.92 7.83 20.26
C VAL A 273 -4.36 8.86 19.25
N PHE A 274 -4.54 8.46 18.00
CA PHE A 274 -5.23 9.24 16.98
C PHE A 274 -6.65 8.70 16.83
N THR A 275 -7.67 9.56 16.80
CA THR A 275 -9.05 9.12 16.60
C THR A 275 -9.85 10.15 15.80
N THR A 276 -10.81 9.68 15.01
CA THR A 276 -11.85 10.54 14.43
C THR A 276 -13.13 10.57 15.27
N GLY A 277 -13.24 9.67 16.25
CA GLY A 277 -14.38 9.58 17.16
C GLY A 277 -14.23 10.49 18.38
N SER A 278 -15.18 10.37 19.31
CA SER A 278 -15.17 11.16 20.54
C SER A 278 -13.99 10.82 21.45
N PRO A 279 -13.12 11.78 21.83
CA PRO A 279 -12.06 11.54 22.80
C PRO A 279 -12.59 11.09 24.17
N GLU A 280 -13.79 11.56 24.55
CA GLU A 280 -14.45 11.13 25.80
C GLU A 280 -14.79 9.64 25.77
N ASP A 281 -15.21 9.15 24.60
CA ASP A 281 -15.46 7.74 24.38
C ASP A 281 -14.15 6.98 24.51
N ILE A 282 -13.08 7.37 23.84
CA ILE A 282 -11.77 6.69 23.96
C ILE A 282 -11.28 6.61 25.41
N ILE A 283 -11.45 7.71 26.17
CA ILE A 283 -11.07 7.78 27.58
C ILE A 283 -11.96 6.86 28.44
N SER A 284 -13.27 6.80 28.19
CA SER A 284 -14.22 6.01 28.97
C SER A 284 -14.23 4.52 28.58
N HIS A 285 -13.87 4.18 27.34
CA HIS A 285 -13.82 2.82 26.81
C HIS A 285 -12.90 1.88 27.60
N ARG A 286 -11.95 2.41 28.39
CA ARG A 286 -11.16 1.59 29.33
C ARG A 286 -12.04 0.70 30.23
N ALA A 287 -13.24 1.15 30.61
CA ALA A 287 -14.14 0.44 31.53
C ALA A 287 -15.21 -0.46 30.88
N GLY A 288 -15.39 -0.41 29.54
CA GLY A 288 -16.43 -1.17 28.82
C GLY A 288 -16.07 -2.61 28.44
N ALA A 289 -17.02 -3.34 27.85
CA ALA A 289 -16.80 -4.67 27.27
C ALA A 289 -15.76 -4.61 26.14
N LYS A 290 -14.91 -5.63 26.08
CA LYS A 290 -13.77 -5.69 25.16
C LYS A 290 -13.95 -6.76 24.09
N LEU A 291 -13.11 -6.73 23.07
CA LEU A 291 -13.12 -7.70 21.99
C LEU A 291 -12.99 -9.15 22.51
N LYS A 292 -12.22 -9.37 23.59
CA LYS A 292 -12.17 -10.69 24.26
C LYS A 292 -13.50 -11.16 24.84
N ASP A 293 -14.47 -10.28 25.05
CA ASP A 293 -15.80 -10.60 25.57
C ASP A 293 -16.81 -10.86 24.44
N ASP A 294 -16.44 -10.61 23.17
CA ASP A 294 -17.25 -10.89 21.99
C ASP A 294 -17.28 -12.41 21.70
N ALA A 295 -18.49 -12.97 21.59
CA ALA A 295 -18.69 -14.40 21.45
C ALA A 295 -18.20 -14.96 20.10
N ASP A 296 -18.36 -14.19 19.02
CA ASP A 296 -17.90 -14.60 17.68
C ASP A 296 -16.37 -14.58 17.63
N PHE A 297 -15.77 -13.55 18.23
CA PHE A 297 -14.32 -13.46 18.37
C PHE A 297 -13.73 -14.62 19.18
N GLN A 298 -14.32 -14.92 20.35
CA GLN A 298 -13.91 -16.08 21.17
C GLN A 298 -14.03 -17.39 20.41
N HIS A 299 -15.11 -17.57 19.65
CA HIS A 299 -15.32 -18.76 18.84
C HIS A 299 -14.23 -18.91 17.75
N LEU A 300 -13.93 -17.83 17.03
CA LEU A 300 -12.92 -17.84 15.96
C LEU A 300 -11.49 -18.07 16.48
N LEU A 301 -11.16 -17.54 17.66
CA LEU A 301 -9.83 -17.72 18.30
C LEU A 301 -9.68 -19.01 19.12
N HIS A 302 -10.73 -19.79 19.32
CA HIS A 302 -10.66 -20.99 20.16
C HIS A 302 -9.61 -21.99 19.65
N GLY A 303 -8.63 -22.31 20.49
CA GLY A 303 -7.54 -23.24 20.16
C GLY A 303 -6.47 -22.67 19.22
N ARG A 304 -6.43 -21.34 19.02
CA ARG A 304 -5.46 -20.66 18.16
C ARG A 304 -4.30 -20.08 18.97
N ALA A 305 -3.21 -19.75 18.29
CA ALA A 305 -2.05 -19.13 18.92
C ALA A 305 -2.45 -17.75 19.49
N PRO A 306 -2.16 -17.46 20.76
CA PRO A 306 -2.44 -16.16 21.38
C PRO A 306 -1.40 -15.09 21.01
N GLU A 307 -0.45 -15.41 20.12
CA GLU A 307 0.68 -14.58 19.76
C GLU A 307 0.96 -14.65 18.25
N GLY A 308 1.61 -13.60 17.74
CA GLY A 308 2.01 -13.50 16.35
C GLY A 308 2.55 -12.10 16.03
N VAL A 309 2.81 -11.85 14.75
CA VAL A 309 3.28 -10.55 14.23
C VAL A 309 2.13 -9.64 13.81
N ALA A 310 0.97 -10.21 13.48
CA ALA A 310 -0.22 -9.45 13.18
C ALA A 310 -1.51 -10.21 13.55
N LEU A 311 -2.50 -9.47 14.03
CA LEU A 311 -3.87 -9.92 14.20
C LEU A 311 -4.79 -8.95 13.48
N GLN A 312 -5.72 -9.47 12.70
CA GLN A 312 -6.80 -8.66 12.17
C GLN A 312 -8.15 -9.35 12.41
N TYR A 313 -9.15 -8.54 12.65
CA TYR A 313 -10.53 -8.95 12.82
C TYR A 313 -11.43 -8.05 11.99
N SER A 314 -12.45 -8.61 11.34
CA SER A 314 -13.37 -7.83 10.51
C SER A 314 -14.79 -8.39 10.55
N SER A 315 -15.77 -7.50 10.54
CA SER A 315 -17.20 -7.80 10.42
C SER A 315 -17.63 -7.88 8.95
N PRO A 316 -18.76 -8.55 8.64
CA PRO A 316 -19.36 -8.52 7.31
C PRO A 316 -19.67 -7.11 6.81
N GLU A 317 -20.10 -6.23 7.72
CA GLU A 317 -20.47 -4.84 7.44
C GLU A 317 -19.27 -4.06 6.88
N TYR A 318 -18.08 -4.26 7.47
CA TYR A 318 -16.83 -3.68 6.97
C TYR A 318 -16.55 -4.06 5.51
N GLU A 319 -16.55 -5.35 5.17
CA GLU A 319 -16.21 -5.78 3.82
C GLU A 319 -17.26 -5.36 2.79
N GLN A 320 -18.54 -5.30 3.15
CA GLN A 320 -19.59 -4.80 2.26
C GLN A 320 -19.36 -3.34 1.88
N ILE A 321 -18.99 -2.50 2.86
CA ILE A 321 -18.73 -1.08 2.65
C ILE A 321 -17.46 -0.89 1.79
N VAL A 322 -16.37 -1.58 2.12
CA VAL A 322 -15.12 -1.51 1.32
C VAL A 322 -15.37 -1.99 -0.11
N THR A 323 -16.13 -3.07 -0.28
CA THR A 323 -16.45 -3.61 -1.62
C THR A 323 -17.30 -2.62 -2.41
N ALA A 324 -18.35 -2.04 -1.80
CA ALA A 324 -19.20 -1.03 -2.44
C ALA A 324 -18.38 0.20 -2.88
N TYR A 325 -17.49 0.68 -2.01
CA TYR A 325 -16.58 1.79 -2.32
C TYR A 325 -15.67 1.47 -3.51
N LEU A 326 -15.03 0.29 -3.51
CA LEU A 326 -14.15 -0.13 -4.61
C LEU A 326 -14.90 -0.27 -5.94
N HIS A 327 -16.14 -0.79 -5.92
CA HIS A 327 -16.98 -0.86 -7.12
C HIS A 327 -17.28 0.52 -7.70
N GLU A 328 -17.63 1.50 -6.86
CA GLU A 328 -17.86 2.86 -7.36
C GLU A 328 -16.56 3.48 -7.90
N ALA A 329 -15.46 3.39 -7.16
CA ALA A 329 -14.18 3.99 -7.57
C ALA A 329 -13.72 3.48 -8.95
N ILE A 330 -14.02 2.21 -9.28
CA ILE A 330 -13.77 1.65 -10.62
C ILE A 330 -14.75 2.19 -11.65
N ALA A 331 -16.02 2.33 -11.30
CA ALA A 331 -17.03 2.87 -12.21
C ALA A 331 -16.71 4.31 -12.64
N GLN A 332 -16.02 5.06 -11.79
CA GLN A 332 -15.59 6.44 -12.04
C GLN A 332 -14.23 6.56 -12.75
N GLN A 333 -13.48 5.46 -12.94
CA GLN A 333 -12.18 5.51 -13.59
C GLN A 333 -12.28 5.66 -15.12
N ASP A 334 -11.51 6.59 -15.68
CA ASP A 334 -11.36 6.74 -17.13
C ASP A 334 -10.60 5.55 -17.73
N ALA A 335 -11.09 5.01 -18.85
CA ALA A 335 -10.78 3.68 -19.41
C ALA A 335 -9.35 3.47 -19.96
N GLY A 336 -8.38 4.28 -19.56
CA GLY A 336 -7.09 4.41 -20.24
C GLY A 336 -6.08 3.27 -20.07
N THR A 337 -6.16 2.43 -19.03
CA THR A 337 -5.12 1.41 -18.74
C THR A 337 -5.64 0.01 -18.47
N ILE A 338 -6.82 -0.15 -17.86
CA ILE A 338 -7.50 -1.43 -17.64
C ILE A 338 -8.99 -1.20 -17.86
N SER A 339 -9.69 -2.10 -18.57
CA SER A 339 -11.13 -1.93 -18.78
C SER A 339 -11.89 -2.09 -17.44
N PRO A 340 -12.96 -1.31 -17.19
CA PRO A 340 -13.76 -1.46 -15.98
C PRO A 340 -14.25 -2.89 -15.76
N ALA A 341 -14.62 -3.61 -16.84
CA ALA A 341 -15.02 -5.02 -16.77
C ALA A 341 -13.88 -5.96 -16.34
N ALA A 342 -12.62 -5.69 -16.75
CA ALA A 342 -11.48 -6.46 -16.29
C ALA A 342 -11.18 -6.19 -14.81
N MET A 343 -11.30 -4.94 -14.37
CA MET A 343 -11.11 -4.55 -12.97
C MET A 343 -12.22 -5.12 -12.07
N GLU A 344 -13.47 -5.08 -12.53
CA GLU A 344 -14.62 -5.69 -11.85
C GLU A 344 -14.48 -7.23 -11.78
N GLY A 345 -13.95 -7.85 -12.83
CA GLY A 345 -13.59 -9.27 -12.82
C GLY A 345 -12.51 -9.60 -11.77
N VAL A 346 -11.49 -8.75 -11.65
CA VAL A 346 -10.44 -8.87 -10.61
C VAL A 346 -11.07 -8.68 -9.22
N LEU A 347 -11.84 -7.62 -9.00
CA LEU A 347 -12.52 -7.40 -7.71
C LEU A 347 -13.37 -8.60 -7.31
N ASN A 348 -14.24 -9.09 -8.20
CA ASN A 348 -15.10 -10.24 -7.90
C ASN A 348 -14.29 -11.53 -7.63
N ALA A 349 -13.10 -11.66 -8.21
CA ALA A 349 -12.22 -12.80 -7.96
C ALA A 349 -11.53 -12.71 -6.58
N PHE A 350 -11.23 -11.50 -6.10
CA PHE A 350 -10.49 -11.27 -4.84
C PHE A 350 -11.39 -10.94 -3.64
N TYR A 351 -12.56 -10.33 -3.88
CA TYR A 351 -13.53 -9.89 -2.88
C TYR A 351 -14.85 -10.62 -3.12
N GLN A 352 -15.11 -11.63 -2.29
CA GLN A 352 -16.40 -12.32 -2.22
C GLN A 352 -17.14 -11.79 -0.98
N PRO A 353 -18.48 -11.64 -1.03
CA PRO A 353 -19.23 -11.14 0.11
C PRO A 353 -18.98 -11.97 1.37
N MET A 354 -18.52 -11.31 2.42
CA MET A 354 -18.45 -11.93 3.74
C MET A 354 -19.84 -12.19 4.28
N LEU A 355 -20.03 -13.41 4.78
CA LEU A 355 -21.28 -13.82 5.43
C LEU A 355 -21.15 -13.89 6.95
N ARG A 356 -19.91 -13.83 7.49
CA ARG A 356 -19.60 -13.83 8.93
C ARG A 356 -18.31 -13.05 9.22
N ARG A 357 -18.12 -12.75 10.51
CA ARG A 357 -16.89 -12.18 11.06
C ARG A 357 -15.68 -13.07 10.72
N LYS A 358 -14.54 -12.45 10.41
CA LYS A 358 -13.26 -13.11 10.06
C LYS A 358 -12.19 -12.72 11.06
N VAL A 359 -11.31 -13.67 11.37
CA VAL A 359 -10.03 -13.41 12.06
C VAL A 359 -8.90 -13.86 11.14
N THR A 360 -7.86 -13.04 11.02
CA THR A 360 -6.60 -13.41 10.40
C THR A 360 -5.47 -13.27 11.40
N LEU A 361 -4.57 -14.26 11.41
CA LEU A 361 -3.39 -14.30 12.27
C LEU A 361 -2.15 -14.51 11.41
N GLN A 362 -1.10 -13.76 11.71
CA GLN A 362 0.20 -13.92 11.07
C GLN A 362 1.23 -14.28 12.11
N ARG A 363 2.09 -15.25 11.80
CA ARG A 363 3.17 -15.68 12.69
C ARG A 363 4.44 -15.99 11.92
N LEU A 364 5.57 -15.61 12.48
CA LEU A 364 6.88 -16.07 12.02
C LEU A 364 7.21 -17.40 12.72
N THR A 365 7.79 -18.32 11.99
CA THR A 365 8.38 -19.57 12.50
C THR A 365 9.87 -19.56 12.24
N ALA A 366 10.60 -20.59 12.66
CA ALA A 366 12.05 -20.64 12.44
C ALA A 366 12.41 -20.63 10.94
N ASP A 367 11.56 -21.25 10.10
CA ASP A 367 11.83 -21.51 8.69
C ASP A 367 10.70 -21.04 7.76
N GLY A 368 9.75 -20.25 8.26
CA GLY A 368 8.67 -19.75 7.41
C GLY A 368 7.69 -18.79 8.07
N TRP A 369 6.83 -18.18 7.26
CA TRP A 369 5.75 -17.29 7.66
C TRP A 369 4.43 -18.02 7.47
N ALA A 370 3.62 -18.08 8.52
CA ALA A 370 2.29 -18.66 8.50
C ALA A 370 1.23 -17.56 8.54
N TYR A 371 0.27 -17.67 7.63
CA TYR A 371 -0.92 -16.85 7.54
C TYR A 371 -2.14 -17.75 7.74
N ASP A 372 -2.91 -17.48 8.78
CA ASP A 372 -4.11 -18.21 9.15
C ASP A 372 -5.32 -17.30 8.97
N GLU A 373 -6.37 -17.79 8.31
CA GLU A 373 -7.62 -17.07 8.09
C GLU A 373 -8.81 -17.95 8.48
N PHE A 374 -9.73 -17.40 9.27
CA PHE A 374 -10.87 -18.11 9.84
C PHE A 374 -12.19 -17.39 9.56
N GLY A 375 -13.23 -18.14 9.21
CA GLY A 375 -14.60 -17.59 9.07
C GLY A 375 -14.94 -17.10 7.67
N THR A 376 -14.15 -17.45 6.66
CA THR A 376 -14.38 -17.04 5.27
C THR A 376 -15.44 -17.90 4.58
N SER A 377 -16.24 -17.28 3.70
CA SER A 377 -17.25 -17.94 2.87
C SER A 377 -16.64 -18.54 1.59
N ALA A 378 -15.41 -18.13 1.24
CA ALA A 378 -14.73 -18.61 0.04
C ALA A 378 -14.12 -20.00 0.28
N SER A 379 -14.44 -20.95 -0.60
CA SER A 379 -13.75 -22.24 -0.60
C SER A 379 -12.40 -22.20 -1.35
N GLY A 380 -12.13 -21.11 -2.07
CA GLY A 380 -10.91 -20.88 -2.86
C GLY A 380 -9.71 -20.56 -1.98
N ILE A 381 -8.50 -20.92 -2.40
CA ILE A 381 -7.29 -20.47 -1.71
C ILE A 381 -7.10 -19.01 -2.10
N ASN A 382 -7.51 -18.12 -1.21
CA ASN A 382 -7.25 -16.70 -1.32
C ASN A 382 -5.87 -16.45 -0.74
N LEU A 383 -4.90 -16.17 -1.60
CA LEU A 383 -3.66 -15.51 -1.21
C LEU A 383 -3.96 -14.02 -0.93
N GLN A 384 -4.98 -13.74 -0.11
CA GLN A 384 -5.22 -12.40 0.43
C GLN A 384 -4.06 -12.12 1.39
N PHE A 385 -2.97 -11.61 0.83
CA PHE A 385 -1.91 -11.01 1.61
C PHE A 385 -2.45 -9.70 2.19
N SER A 386 -3.26 -9.79 3.25
CA SER A 386 -3.69 -8.63 4.04
C SER A 386 -2.52 -7.97 4.78
N SER A 387 -1.31 -8.50 4.63
CA SER A 387 -0.09 -7.87 5.13
C SER A 387 0.25 -6.61 4.32
N PRO A 388 0.43 -5.45 4.98
CA PRO A 388 1.02 -4.25 4.39
C PRO A 388 2.35 -4.50 3.67
N VAL A 389 3.00 -5.64 3.93
CA VAL A 389 4.24 -6.08 3.29
C VAL A 389 4.05 -6.48 1.83
N ALA A 390 2.92 -7.10 1.45
CA ALA A 390 2.65 -7.44 0.05
C ALA A 390 2.18 -6.22 -0.75
N VAL A 391 1.35 -5.36 -0.14
CA VAL A 391 1.01 -4.04 -0.70
C VAL A 391 2.26 -3.17 -0.78
N GLY A 392 3.15 -3.21 0.21
CA GLY A 392 4.43 -2.54 0.24
C GLY A 392 5.41 -3.09 -0.80
N LEU A 393 5.41 -4.39 -1.07
CA LEU A 393 6.22 -5.02 -2.13
C LEU A 393 5.75 -4.59 -3.52
N LEU A 394 4.43 -4.63 -3.76
CA LEU A 394 3.83 -4.16 -5.00
C LEU A 394 4.01 -2.64 -5.15
N ALA A 395 3.82 -1.86 -4.10
CA ALA A 395 3.97 -0.41 -4.12
C ALA A 395 5.43 0.04 -4.26
N ALA A 396 6.39 -0.59 -3.57
CA ALA A 396 7.80 -0.24 -3.66
C ALA A 396 8.41 -0.54 -5.03
N MET A 397 7.94 -1.61 -5.69
CA MET A 397 8.36 -1.91 -7.07
C MET A 397 7.58 -1.08 -8.10
N ALA A 398 6.30 -0.80 -7.87
CA ALA A 398 5.45 -0.19 -8.86
C ALA A 398 5.43 1.35 -8.81
N ILE A 399 5.60 1.99 -7.65
CA ILE A 399 5.58 3.47 -7.55
C ILE A 399 6.72 4.11 -8.36
N PRO A 400 8.00 3.69 -8.23
CA PRO A 400 9.08 4.27 -9.03
C PRO A 400 8.92 3.93 -10.53
N ALA A 401 8.46 2.72 -10.86
CA ALA A 401 8.22 2.31 -12.24
C ALA A 401 7.06 3.08 -12.89
N PHE A 402 5.95 3.30 -12.17
CA PHE A 402 4.80 4.07 -12.64
C PHE A 402 5.09 5.58 -12.68
N GLN A 403 5.83 6.13 -11.73
CA GLN A 403 6.26 7.52 -11.77
C GLN A 403 7.21 7.77 -12.95
N ALA A 404 8.15 6.87 -13.21
CA ALA A 404 9.04 6.98 -14.36
C ALA A 404 8.30 6.80 -15.70
N VAL A 405 7.37 5.84 -15.81
CA VAL A 405 6.52 5.69 -17.01
C VAL A 405 5.60 6.90 -17.21
N ARG A 406 5.08 7.49 -16.14
CA ARG A 406 4.24 8.69 -16.20
C ARG A 406 5.03 9.89 -16.69
N VAL A 407 6.17 10.20 -16.05
CA VAL A 407 7.03 11.33 -16.46
C VAL A 407 7.51 11.15 -17.90
N SER A 408 7.90 9.94 -18.30
CA SER A 408 8.33 9.64 -19.67
C SER A 408 7.19 9.75 -20.69
N SER A 409 5.99 9.26 -20.36
CA SER A 409 4.81 9.40 -21.23
C SER A 409 4.40 10.86 -21.40
N GLN A 410 4.48 11.65 -20.32
CA GLN A 410 4.21 13.09 -20.37
C GLN A 410 5.25 13.83 -21.23
N ALA A 411 6.54 13.50 -21.09
CA ALA A 411 7.61 14.05 -21.93
C ALA A 411 7.43 13.69 -23.41
N GLY A 412 7.12 12.43 -23.72
CA GLY A 412 6.86 11.99 -25.10
C GLY A 412 5.64 12.67 -25.72
N ALA A 413 4.54 12.79 -24.97
CA ALA A 413 3.34 13.48 -25.44
C ALA A 413 3.59 14.99 -25.68
N ALA A 414 4.34 15.64 -24.79
CA ALA A 414 4.73 17.04 -24.98
C ALA A 414 5.66 17.23 -26.20
N GLU A 415 6.60 16.31 -26.44
CA GLU A 415 7.45 16.34 -27.64
C GLU A 415 6.61 16.15 -28.92
N ASP A 416 5.63 15.25 -28.92
CA ASP A 416 4.73 15.04 -30.05
C ASP A 416 3.83 16.26 -30.31
N ASN A 417 3.39 16.96 -29.26
CA ASN A 417 2.74 18.25 -29.39
C ASN A 417 3.65 19.29 -30.06
N LEU A 418 4.92 19.41 -29.62
CA LEU A 418 5.89 20.31 -30.24
C LEU A 418 6.14 19.96 -31.73
N LYS A 419 6.22 18.67 -32.07
CA LYS A 419 6.30 18.21 -33.47
C LYS A 419 5.10 18.68 -34.28
N GLN A 420 3.90 18.51 -33.74
CA GLN A 420 2.67 18.90 -34.42
C GLN A 420 2.61 20.40 -34.66
N ILE A 421 3.01 21.21 -33.67
CA ILE A 421 3.11 22.68 -33.78
C ILE A 421 4.13 23.05 -34.87
N ALA A 422 5.34 22.49 -34.79
CA ALA A 422 6.41 22.77 -35.74
C ALA A 422 6.00 22.44 -37.19
N GLN A 423 5.47 21.24 -37.44
CA GLN A 423 5.05 20.82 -38.78
C GLN A 423 3.91 21.68 -39.32
N THR A 424 2.95 22.05 -38.46
CA THR A 424 1.81 22.89 -38.85
C THR A 424 2.25 24.33 -39.12
N GLY A 425 3.15 24.87 -38.30
CA GLY A 425 3.70 26.21 -38.47
C GLY A 425 4.57 26.33 -39.72
N MET A 426 5.41 25.33 -40.02
CA MET A 426 6.16 25.30 -41.28
C MET A 426 5.23 25.28 -42.50
N ARG A 427 4.16 24.47 -42.44
CA ARG A 427 3.15 24.44 -43.51
C ARG A 427 2.50 25.81 -43.69
N TYR A 428 2.11 26.46 -42.59
CA TYR A 428 1.53 27.80 -42.61
C TYR A 428 2.47 28.82 -43.26
N ASN A 429 3.74 28.84 -42.84
CA ASN A 429 4.75 29.75 -43.37
C ASN A 429 4.91 29.62 -44.88
N ILE A 430 4.94 28.38 -45.39
CA ILE A 430 5.04 28.08 -46.82
C ILE A 430 3.77 28.52 -47.58
N GLU A 431 2.59 28.26 -47.02
CA GLU A 431 1.31 28.55 -47.69
C GLU A 431 1.01 30.06 -47.74
N ASN A 432 1.43 30.81 -46.72
CA ASN A 432 1.15 32.24 -46.58
C ASN A 432 2.36 33.13 -46.95
N GLY A 433 3.52 32.55 -47.24
CA GLY A 433 4.74 33.27 -47.62
C GLY A 433 5.29 34.17 -46.51
N VAL A 434 5.19 33.72 -45.26
CA VAL A 434 5.69 34.43 -44.07
C VAL A 434 6.88 33.68 -43.47
N SER A 435 7.83 34.41 -42.87
CA SER A 435 9.06 33.83 -42.32
C SER A 435 8.89 33.19 -40.93
N SER A 436 7.77 33.45 -40.26
CA SER A 436 7.46 32.89 -38.93
C SER A 436 5.97 33.03 -38.59
N VAL A 437 5.48 32.16 -37.72
CA VAL A 437 4.13 32.20 -37.17
C VAL A 437 4.14 31.79 -35.69
N ASP A 438 3.34 32.45 -34.86
CA ASP A 438 3.17 32.08 -33.45
C ASP A 438 2.04 31.03 -33.27
N TYR A 439 2.10 30.28 -32.18
CA TYR A 439 1.12 29.25 -31.88
C TYR A 439 -0.33 29.77 -31.81
N PRO A 440 -0.64 30.92 -31.15
CA PRO A 440 -2.00 31.45 -31.15
C PRO A 440 -2.57 31.69 -32.55
N THR A 441 -1.77 32.22 -33.48
CA THR A 441 -2.19 32.43 -34.87
C THR A 441 -2.53 31.11 -35.56
N LEU A 442 -1.77 30.04 -35.33
CA LEU A 442 -2.08 28.71 -35.90
C LEU A 442 -3.42 28.16 -35.42
N VAL A 443 -3.80 28.47 -34.18
CA VAL A 443 -5.08 28.06 -33.59
C VAL A 443 -6.22 28.94 -34.10
N ASP A 444 -6.05 30.27 -34.07
CA ASP A 444 -7.08 31.24 -34.46
C ASP A 444 -7.43 31.16 -35.94
N GLU A 445 -6.44 30.88 -36.80
CA GLU A 445 -6.66 30.67 -38.23
C GLU A 445 -7.09 29.24 -38.59
N GLY A 446 -7.23 28.36 -37.59
CA GLY A 446 -7.79 27.02 -37.74
C GLY A 446 -6.85 25.99 -38.39
N TYR A 447 -5.54 26.27 -38.45
CA TYR A 447 -4.53 25.34 -38.95
C TYR A 447 -4.23 24.24 -37.94
N LEU A 448 -4.39 24.55 -36.65
CA LEU A 448 -4.15 23.65 -35.53
C LEU A 448 -5.34 23.75 -34.55
N ARG A 449 -5.74 22.62 -33.96
CA ARG A 449 -6.67 22.67 -32.81
C ARG A 449 -5.88 23.05 -31.56
N PRO A 450 -6.49 23.73 -30.58
CA PRO A 450 -5.84 23.97 -29.30
C PRO A 450 -5.33 22.64 -28.73
N ILE A 451 -4.03 22.58 -28.46
CA ILE A 451 -3.35 21.48 -27.80
C ILE A 451 -3.52 21.67 -26.29
N GLU A 452 -3.95 20.61 -25.60
CA GLU A 452 -4.07 20.59 -24.14
C GLU A 452 -2.71 20.27 -23.49
N PRO A 453 -2.31 21.01 -22.43
CA PRO A 453 -1.11 20.69 -21.65
C PRO A 453 -1.20 19.31 -20.98
N VAL A 454 -0.09 18.59 -20.96
CA VAL A 454 0.01 17.21 -20.45
C VAL A 454 0.65 17.17 -19.04
N ALA A 455 1.49 18.14 -18.71
CA ALA A 455 2.17 18.31 -17.43
C ALA A 455 2.29 19.79 -16.98
N GLY A 456 1.35 20.64 -17.43
CA GLY A 456 1.27 22.05 -17.06
C GLY A 456 2.20 22.98 -17.84
N GLU A 457 2.76 22.50 -18.96
CA GLU A 457 3.51 23.32 -19.90
C GLU A 457 2.64 24.36 -20.62
N ASP A 458 3.26 25.46 -21.05
CA ASP A 458 2.61 26.53 -21.80
C ASP A 458 3.16 26.60 -23.24
N TYR A 459 2.28 26.39 -24.22
CA TYR A 459 2.61 26.45 -25.64
C TYR A 459 2.36 27.83 -26.27
N SER A 460 1.75 28.77 -25.54
CA SER A 460 1.26 30.05 -26.09
C SER A 460 2.37 30.99 -26.57
N GLU A 461 3.59 30.84 -26.04
CA GLU A 461 4.75 31.66 -26.41
C GLU A 461 5.58 31.09 -27.57
N LEU A 462 5.17 29.93 -28.14
CA LEU A 462 5.94 29.27 -29.18
C LEU A 462 5.84 29.98 -30.53
N VAL A 463 6.98 30.10 -31.21
CA VAL A 463 7.10 30.69 -32.55
C VAL A 463 7.82 29.71 -33.48
N VAL A 464 7.20 29.43 -34.63
CA VAL A 464 7.74 28.54 -35.65
C VAL A 464 8.31 29.36 -36.81
N TYR A 465 9.63 29.32 -36.98
CA TYR A 465 10.36 29.94 -38.09
C TYR A 465 10.40 29.06 -39.36
N GLU A 466 10.42 29.68 -40.53
CA GLU A 466 10.50 29.02 -41.85
C GLU A 466 11.83 28.27 -42.07
N ASP A 467 12.94 28.84 -41.58
CA ASP A 467 14.30 28.30 -41.78
C ASP A 467 14.66 27.13 -40.83
N GLY A 468 13.66 26.61 -40.10
CA GLY A 468 13.84 25.65 -39.02
C GLY A 468 14.19 26.30 -37.68
N GLY A 469 14.22 25.51 -36.61
CA GLY A 469 14.45 26.04 -35.28
C GLY A 469 14.30 25.00 -34.17
N GLN A 470 14.24 25.48 -32.93
CA GLN A 470 13.96 24.65 -31.77
C GLN A 470 12.77 25.25 -31.01
N LEU A 471 11.74 24.44 -30.80
CA LEU A 471 10.67 24.75 -29.85
C LEU A 471 11.05 24.21 -28.47
N PHE A 472 10.69 24.94 -27.43
CA PHE A 472 11.04 24.63 -26.05
C PHE A 472 9.89 24.97 -25.12
N VAL A 473 9.56 24.05 -24.22
CA VAL A 473 8.62 24.27 -23.12
C VAL A 473 9.18 23.66 -21.84
N GLN A 474 8.61 24.06 -20.70
CA GLN A 474 9.01 23.56 -19.38
C GLN A 474 7.76 23.07 -18.63
N PHE A 475 7.86 21.92 -17.98
CA PHE A 475 6.82 21.43 -17.08
C PHE A 475 6.80 22.25 -15.79
N THR A 476 5.71 22.16 -15.02
CA THR A 476 5.55 22.85 -13.73
C THR A 476 6.65 22.48 -12.71
N ASP A 477 7.24 21.29 -12.84
CA ASP A 477 8.35 20.81 -12.00
C ASP A 477 9.74 21.29 -12.45
N GLY A 478 9.81 22.07 -13.54
CA GLY A 478 11.05 22.60 -14.10
C GLY A 478 11.71 21.70 -15.14
N THR A 479 11.13 20.54 -15.49
CA THR A 479 11.68 19.64 -16.52
C THR A 479 11.58 20.27 -17.92
N PRO A 480 12.68 20.41 -18.67
CA PRO A 480 12.65 20.96 -20.02
C PRO A 480 12.27 19.91 -21.08
N VAL A 481 11.43 20.29 -22.05
CA VAL A 481 11.13 19.49 -23.24
C VAL A 481 11.37 20.36 -24.47
N SER A 482 12.04 19.81 -25.48
CA SER A 482 12.36 20.57 -26.69
C SER A 482 12.33 19.72 -27.95
N TRP A 483 11.99 20.34 -29.07
CA TRP A 483 11.97 19.70 -30.38
C TRP A 483 12.67 20.58 -31.42
N MET A 484 13.60 20.00 -32.16
CA MET A 484 14.31 20.67 -33.26
C MET A 484 13.67 20.24 -34.59
N TYR A 485 13.37 21.20 -35.46
CA TYR A 485 12.62 20.97 -36.70
C TYR A 485 13.23 21.71 -37.88
#